data_AF-A0A943J0W4-F1
#
_entry.id   AF-A0A943J0W4-F1
#
_cell.length_a   1.000
_cell.length_b   1.000
_cell.length_c   1.000
_cell.angle_alpha   90.00
_cell.angle_beta   90.00
_cell.angle_gamma   90.00
#
_symmetry.space_group_name_H-M   'P 1'
#
loop_
_entity.id
_entity.type
_entity.pdbx_description
1 polymer ?
#
loop_
_entity_poly.entity_id
_entity_poly.type
_entity_poly.pdbx_seq_one_letter_code
_entity_poly.pdbx_strand_id
1 'polypeptide(L)'
;MQRWPSMLDNFETYKDDYTSVAEYCREYFEEQNINFEEDKNYRTIRIKVRDRLITYEGEELQLPNKIKKNVANLRQSVSENSLPTPTIIYEKNHIRFAFEMTPYALIYSYTGKIPTDWGNSQKSDIFVKRIDRHWYHITPKDK
;
A
#
# COMPACT_ATOMS: atom_id res chain seq x y z
N MET A 1 0.67 -23.58 14.84
CA MET A 1 0.28 -22.49 13.92
C MET A 1 1.43 -21.51 13.85
N GLN A 2 2.02 -21.32 12.66
CA GLN A 2 3.13 -20.40 12.44
C GLN A 2 2.55 -18.97 12.51
N ARG A 3 2.87 -18.20 13.56
CA ARG A 3 2.48 -16.79 13.68
C ARG A 3 3.20 -16.02 12.58
N TRP A 4 2.44 -15.36 11.72
CA TRP A 4 3.00 -14.40 10.76
C TRP A 4 3.52 -13.21 11.58
N PRO A 5 4.84 -12.97 11.64
CA PRO A 5 5.34 -11.78 12.30
C PRO A 5 4.96 -10.60 11.40
N SER A 6 4.20 -9.64 11.94
CA SER A 6 3.96 -8.32 11.32
C SER A 6 2.92 -8.28 10.20
N MET A 7 1.66 -8.68 10.46
CA MET A 7 0.52 -8.34 9.57
C MET A 7 -0.48 -7.39 10.25
N LEU A 8 -1.33 -6.74 9.46
CA LEU A 8 -2.44 -5.93 9.98
C LEU A 8 -3.60 -6.86 10.38
N ASP A 9 -3.67 -7.25 11.64
CA ASP A 9 -4.72 -8.15 12.14
C ASP A 9 -6.08 -7.44 12.25
N ASN A 10 -6.09 -6.10 12.43
CA ASN A 10 -7.29 -5.26 12.47
C ASN A 10 -7.70 -4.72 11.08
N PHE A 11 -7.16 -5.24 9.97
CA PHE A 11 -7.37 -4.66 8.65
C PHE A 11 -8.85 -4.49 8.28
N GLU A 12 -9.70 -5.49 8.55
CA GLU A 12 -11.13 -5.43 8.23
C GLU A 12 -11.84 -4.22 8.87
N THR A 13 -11.43 -3.80 10.08
CA THR A 13 -11.98 -2.63 10.77
C THR A 13 -11.69 -1.32 10.02
N TYR A 14 -10.52 -1.24 9.37
CA TYR A 14 -10.02 -0.03 8.71
C TYR A 14 -10.08 -0.10 7.19
N LYS A 15 -10.62 -1.19 6.63
CA LYS A 15 -10.56 -1.51 5.21
C LYS A 15 -11.09 -0.39 4.31
N ASP A 16 -12.16 0.28 4.71
CA ASP A 16 -12.74 1.39 3.96
C ASP A 16 -11.81 2.62 3.95
N ASP A 17 -11.08 2.87 5.04
CA ASP A 17 -10.06 3.92 5.12
C ASP A 17 -8.90 3.61 4.16
N TYR A 18 -8.40 2.37 4.19
CA TYR A 18 -7.35 1.91 3.27
C TYR A 18 -7.79 2.00 1.80
N THR A 19 -9.02 1.58 1.50
CA THR A 19 -9.58 1.60 0.14
C THR A 19 -9.71 3.02 -0.37
N SER A 20 -10.30 3.90 0.43
CA SER A 20 -10.48 5.30 0.04
C SER A 20 -9.15 6.03 -0.17
N VAL A 21 -8.10 5.72 0.59
CA VAL A 21 -6.77 6.29 0.35
C VAL A 21 -6.10 5.69 -0.88
N ALA A 22 -6.22 4.38 -1.09
CA ALA A 22 -5.68 3.73 -2.28
C ALA A 22 -6.30 4.27 -3.57
N GLU A 23 -7.62 4.47 -3.58
CA GLU A 23 -8.36 5.05 -4.70
C GLU A 23 -7.98 6.51 -4.94
N TYR A 24 -7.87 7.33 -3.90
CA TYR A 24 -7.40 8.71 -4.02
C TYR A 24 -6.00 8.77 -4.67
N CYS A 25 -5.06 7.94 -4.19
CA CYS A 25 -3.72 7.90 -4.77
C CYS A 25 -3.75 7.45 -6.23
N ARG A 26 -4.56 6.46 -6.56
CA ARG A 26 -4.74 5.99 -7.94
C ARG A 26 -5.26 7.12 -8.83
N GLU A 27 -6.37 7.75 -8.46
CA GLU A 27 -6.99 8.84 -9.22
C GLU A 27 -5.99 9.98 -9.45
N TYR A 28 -5.30 10.40 -8.39
CA TYR A 28 -4.30 11.46 -8.47
C TYR A 28 -3.22 11.14 -9.52
N PHE A 29 -2.65 9.93 -9.54
CA PHE A 29 -1.59 9.60 -10.48
C PHE A 29 -2.08 9.25 -11.90
N GLU A 30 -3.30 8.74 -12.04
CA GLU A 30 -3.94 8.58 -13.34
C GLU A 30 -4.22 9.94 -14.00
N GLU A 31 -4.66 10.95 -13.24
CA GLU A 31 -4.89 12.32 -13.73
C GLU A 31 -3.60 13.03 -14.18
N GLN A 32 -2.47 12.74 -13.53
CA GLN A 32 -1.16 13.31 -13.89
C GLN A 32 -0.57 12.71 -15.18
N ASN A 33 -1.24 11.75 -15.83
CA ASN A 33 -0.77 11.07 -17.06
C ASN A 33 0.66 10.53 -16.94
N ILE A 34 1.01 9.97 -15.79
CA ILE A 34 2.35 9.44 -15.54
C ILE A 34 2.62 8.26 -16.49
N ASN A 35 3.52 8.48 -17.45
CA ASN A 35 3.88 7.46 -18.43
C ASN A 35 4.86 6.45 -17.82
N PHE A 36 4.32 5.30 -17.40
CA PHE A 36 5.13 4.20 -16.85
C PHE A 36 6.17 3.61 -17.83
N GLU A 37 6.06 3.88 -19.13
CA GLU A 37 6.94 3.27 -20.15
C GLU A 37 8.23 4.05 -20.43
N GLU A 38 8.34 5.33 -20.04
CA GLU A 38 9.52 6.17 -20.34
C GLU A 38 10.40 6.49 -19.12
N ASP A 39 9.85 6.54 -17.91
CA ASP A 39 10.63 6.82 -16.70
C ASP A 39 11.23 5.54 -16.10
N LYS A 40 12.41 5.15 -16.61
CA LYS A 40 13.20 4.00 -16.16
C LYS A 40 13.58 3.98 -14.66
N ASN A 41 13.21 5.00 -13.88
CA ASN A 41 13.61 5.12 -12.47
C ASN A 41 12.46 5.24 -11.45
N TYR A 42 11.19 5.32 -11.86
CA TYR A 42 10.07 5.36 -10.90
C TYR A 42 8.99 4.34 -11.25
N ARG A 43 9.28 3.06 -11.01
CA ARG A 43 8.25 2.00 -10.94
C ARG A 43 7.36 2.10 -9.69
N THR A 44 7.59 3.11 -8.86
CA THR A 44 7.12 3.18 -7.49
C THR A 44 7.05 4.64 -7.11
N ILE A 45 5.83 5.18 -7.08
CA ILE A 45 5.62 6.49 -6.46
C ILE A 45 5.51 6.29 -4.97
N ARG A 46 6.51 6.76 -4.21
CA ARG A 46 6.55 6.60 -2.76
C ARG A 46 5.90 7.78 -2.07
N ILE A 47 4.86 7.49 -1.31
CA ILE A 47 4.20 8.44 -0.46
C ILE A 47 4.56 8.14 0.99
N LYS A 48 5.12 9.13 1.69
CA LYS A 48 5.26 9.04 3.14
C LYS A 48 3.98 9.50 3.79
N VAL A 49 3.34 8.62 4.55
CA VAL A 49 2.26 9.01 5.45
C VAL A 49 2.88 9.61 6.72
N ARG A 50 2.53 10.86 7.04
CA ARG A 50 2.89 11.53 8.31
C ARG A 50 1.66 12.22 8.85
N ASP A 51 1.25 11.90 10.06
CA ASP A 51 0.03 12.45 10.69
C ASP A 51 -1.23 12.34 9.80
N ARG A 52 -1.54 13.42 9.05
CA ARG A 52 -2.69 13.60 8.15
C ARG A 52 -2.26 13.96 6.72
N LEU A 53 -0.99 13.74 6.39
CA LEU A 53 -0.33 14.21 5.19
C LEU A 53 0.14 13.04 4.34
N ILE A 54 0.17 13.29 3.04
CA ILE A 54 0.67 12.45 1.98
C ILE A 54 1.65 13.34 1.21
N THR A 55 2.91 12.93 1.12
CA THR A 55 3.91 13.68 0.35
C THR A 55 4.37 12.93 -0.89
N TYR A 56 4.58 13.65 -1.99
CA TYR A 56 5.13 13.15 -3.25
C TYR A 56 6.28 14.06 -3.70
N GLU A 57 7.43 13.49 -4.05
CA GLU A 57 8.64 14.25 -4.45
C GLU A 57 9.09 15.36 -3.48
N GLY A 58 8.70 15.24 -2.20
CA GLY A 58 9.01 16.23 -1.17
C GLY A 58 7.92 17.29 -0.99
N GLU A 59 6.90 17.32 -1.83
CA GLU A 59 5.75 18.22 -1.74
C GLU A 59 4.55 17.55 -1.03
N GLU A 60 3.80 18.34 -0.27
CA GLU A 60 2.55 17.90 0.38
C GLU A 60 1.38 17.93 -0.62
N LEU A 61 0.70 16.80 -0.79
CA LEU A 61 -0.53 16.77 -1.59
C LEU A 61 -1.68 17.43 -0.82
N GLN A 62 -2.46 18.27 -1.50
CA GLN A 62 -3.65 18.89 -0.93
C GLN A 62 -4.78 17.87 -0.79
N LEU A 63 -4.88 17.27 0.40
CA LEU A 63 -5.85 16.21 0.66
C LEU A 63 -7.24 16.76 1.02
N PRO A 64 -8.33 16.20 0.47
CA PRO A 64 -9.68 16.43 0.96
C PRO A 64 -9.82 16.03 2.44
N ASN A 65 -10.71 16.69 3.19
CA ASN A 65 -10.91 16.43 4.63
C ASN A 65 -11.20 14.95 4.94
N LYS A 66 -11.97 14.27 4.08
CA LYS A 66 -12.24 12.83 4.20
C LYS A 66 -10.95 12.02 4.12
N ILE A 67 -10.09 12.31 3.16
CA ILE A 67 -8.81 11.60 2.98
C ILE A 67 -7.86 11.89 4.15
N LYS A 68 -7.79 13.14 4.64
CA LYS A 68 -7.02 13.48 5.86
C LYS A 68 -7.45 12.65 7.08
N LYS A 69 -8.75 12.42 7.25
CA LYS A 69 -9.29 11.56 8.31
C LYS A 69 -8.88 10.10 8.10
N ASN A 70 -9.04 9.57 6.89
CA ASN A 70 -8.70 8.19 6.57
C ASN A 70 -7.19 7.91 6.74
N VAL A 71 -6.33 8.87 6.40
CA VAL A 71 -4.88 8.82 6.66
C VAL A 71 -4.57 8.77 8.17
N ALA A 72 -5.32 9.50 9.00
CA ALA A 72 -5.18 9.39 10.45
C ALA A 72 -5.62 8.01 10.98
N ASN A 73 -6.72 7.46 10.46
CA ASN A 73 -7.21 6.12 10.81
C ASN A 73 -6.22 5.02 10.41
N LEU A 74 -5.60 5.14 9.23
CA LEU A 74 -4.50 4.29 8.75
C LEU A 74 -3.31 4.27 9.70
N ARG A 75 -3.01 5.40 10.33
CA ARG A 75 -1.93 5.46 11.32
C ARG A 75 -2.33 4.76 12.63
N GLN A 76 -3.58 4.94 13.04
CA GLN A 76 -4.09 4.24 14.21
C GLN A 76 -4.03 2.72 14.02
N SER A 77 -4.48 2.22 12.86
CA SER A 77 -4.47 0.78 12.56
C SER A 77 -3.07 0.18 12.67
N VAL A 78 -2.04 0.84 12.15
CA VAL A 78 -0.65 0.33 12.21
C VAL A 78 -0.06 0.44 13.61
N SER A 79 -0.40 1.50 14.36
CA SER A 79 0.03 1.66 15.76
C SER A 79 -0.49 0.53 16.64
N GLU A 80 -1.75 0.11 16.45
CA GLU A 80 -2.35 -1.01 17.18
C GLU A 80 -1.66 -2.35 16.90
N ASN A 81 -1.01 -2.49 15.74
CA ASN A 81 -0.25 -3.69 15.35
C ASN A 81 1.27 -3.55 15.56
N SER A 82 1.73 -2.45 16.19
CA SER A 82 3.16 -2.13 16.31
C SER A 82 3.91 -2.12 14.96
N LEU A 83 3.21 -1.76 13.89
CA LEU A 83 3.79 -1.62 12.55
C LEU A 83 4.23 -0.18 12.31
N PRO A 84 5.32 0.03 11.54
CA PRO A 84 5.71 1.36 11.11
C PRO A 84 4.66 1.93 10.16
N THR A 85 4.64 3.25 10.00
CA THR A 85 3.76 3.89 9.03
C THR A 85 4.11 3.45 7.61
N PRO A 86 3.14 3.05 6.76
CA PRO A 86 3.44 2.54 5.44
C PRO A 86 3.90 3.65 4.51
N THR A 87 4.79 3.27 3.60
CA THR A 87 4.98 3.96 2.34
C THR A 87 3.94 3.43 1.34
N ILE A 88 3.13 4.31 0.77
CA ILE A 88 2.21 3.93 -0.31
C ILE A 88 2.99 3.96 -1.62
N ILE A 89 2.83 2.93 -2.42
CA ILE A 89 3.54 2.68 -3.67
C ILE A 89 2.50 2.50 -4.77
N TYR A 90 2.45 3.44 -5.72
CA TYR A 90 1.62 3.32 -6.92
C TYR A 90 2.34 2.51 -8.00
N GLU A 91 1.69 1.45 -8.48
CA GLU A 91 2.17 0.58 -9.55
C GLU A 91 1.06 0.36 -10.58
N LYS A 92 1.42 -0.15 -11.77
CA LYS A 92 0.55 -0.22 -12.96
C LYS A 92 -0.84 -0.83 -12.69
N ASN A 93 -0.91 -1.86 -11.85
CA ASN A 93 -2.16 -2.62 -11.61
C ASN A 93 -2.60 -2.64 -10.14
N HIS A 94 -1.89 -1.95 -9.25
CA HIS A 94 -2.17 -2.00 -7.82
C HIS A 94 -1.54 -0.85 -7.03
N ILE A 95 -2.09 -0.62 -5.84
CA ILE A 95 -1.43 0.14 -4.76
C ILE A 95 -0.82 -0.85 -3.78
N ARG A 96 0.39 -0.54 -3.32
CA ARG A 96 1.09 -1.26 -2.27
C ARG A 96 1.32 -0.38 -1.06
N PHE A 97 0.89 -0.82 0.12
CA PHE A 97 1.26 -0.25 1.41
C PHE A 97 2.44 -1.05 1.96
N ALA A 98 3.66 -0.54 1.79
CA ALA A 98 4.88 -1.19 2.25
C ALA A 98 5.30 -0.63 3.62
N PHE A 99 5.46 -1.51 4.60
CA PHE A 99 5.79 -1.13 5.97
C PHE A 99 7.31 -1.26 6.15
N GLU A 100 7.98 -0.14 6.39
CA GLU A 100 9.45 -0.07 6.48
C GLU A 100 10.01 -1.10 7.47
N MET A 101 11.18 -1.68 7.20
CA MET A 101 11.81 -2.70 8.06
C MET A 101 10.98 -3.98 8.28
N THR A 102 9.84 -4.16 7.60
CA THR A 102 9.09 -5.41 7.61
C THR A 102 9.09 -6.03 6.21
N PRO A 103 9.12 -7.37 6.11
CA PRO A 103 8.94 -8.05 4.83
C PRO A 103 7.47 -8.02 4.35
N TYR A 104 6.56 -7.44 5.14
CA TYR A 104 5.12 -7.42 4.90
C TYR A 104 4.66 -6.23 4.04
N ALA A 105 3.62 -6.47 3.25
CA ALA A 105 2.76 -5.42 2.73
C ALA A 105 1.31 -5.82 2.56
N LEU A 106 0.50 -4.77 2.48
CA LEU A 106 -0.90 -4.84 2.14
C LEU A 106 -1.09 -4.30 0.71
N ILE A 107 -1.80 -5.04 -0.13
CA ILE A 107 -1.99 -4.74 -1.55
C ILE A 107 -3.45 -4.51 -1.88
N TYR A 108 -3.73 -3.42 -2.59
CA TYR A 108 -5.00 -3.14 -3.26
C TYR A 108 -4.85 -3.32 -4.78
N SER A 109 -5.44 -4.37 -5.34
CA SER A 109 -5.40 -4.70 -6.77
C SER A 109 -6.58 -4.13 -7.54
N TYR A 110 -6.32 -3.38 -8.60
CA TYR A 110 -7.38 -2.79 -9.44
C TYR A 110 -8.14 -3.86 -10.23
N THR A 111 -7.46 -4.94 -10.59
CA THR A 111 -8.02 -6.03 -11.42
C THR A 111 -8.59 -7.17 -10.58
N GLY A 112 -8.32 -7.18 -9.26
CA GLY A 112 -8.61 -8.28 -8.37
C GLY A 112 -7.81 -9.55 -8.65
N LYS A 113 -6.67 -9.39 -9.34
CA LYS A 113 -5.65 -10.43 -9.49
C LYS A 113 -4.47 -10.11 -8.57
N ILE A 114 -3.85 -11.16 -8.01
CA ILE A 114 -2.61 -11.03 -7.26
C ILE A 114 -1.56 -10.40 -8.18
N PRO A 115 -0.90 -9.30 -7.79
CA PRO A 115 0.17 -8.72 -8.59
C PRO A 115 1.32 -9.73 -8.76
N THR A 116 1.83 -9.83 -9.98
CA THR A 116 2.94 -10.72 -10.33
C THR A 116 4.29 -10.01 -10.29
N ASP A 117 4.26 -8.69 -10.16
CA ASP A 117 5.34 -7.71 -10.27
C ASP A 117 5.76 -7.15 -8.90
N TRP A 118 5.79 -8.01 -7.87
CA TRP A 118 6.25 -7.66 -6.52
C TRP A 118 7.79 -7.45 -6.49
N GLY A 119 8.24 -6.26 -6.88
CA GLY A 119 9.67 -5.94 -6.94
C GLY A 119 10.48 -6.91 -7.80
N ASN A 120 11.64 -7.36 -7.30
CA ASN A 120 12.51 -8.34 -7.97
C ASN A 120 12.18 -9.81 -7.60
N SER A 121 11.09 -10.07 -6.85
CA SER A 121 10.76 -11.41 -6.37
C SER A 121 9.82 -12.13 -7.32
N GLN A 122 10.06 -13.42 -7.56
CA GLN A 122 9.13 -14.24 -8.32
C GLN A 122 7.92 -14.63 -7.46
N LYS A 123 6.78 -14.92 -8.10
CA LYS A 123 5.54 -15.36 -7.40
C LYS A 123 5.75 -16.60 -6.52
N SER A 124 6.72 -17.45 -6.85
CA SER A 124 7.11 -18.61 -6.04
C SER A 124 7.67 -18.24 -4.66
N ASP A 125 8.18 -17.02 -4.52
CA ASP A 125 9.01 -16.57 -3.38
C ASP A 125 8.22 -15.73 -2.37
N ILE A 126 6.89 -15.64 -2.54
CA ILE A 126 6.00 -14.90 -1.65
C ILE A 126 4.89 -15.80 -1.08
N PHE A 127 4.51 -15.56 0.17
CA PHE A 127 3.24 -15.97 0.74
C PHE A 127 2.19 -14.89 0.45
N VAL A 128 1.01 -15.32 0.03
CA VAL A 128 -0.14 -14.45 -0.23
C VAL A 128 -1.33 -14.95 0.56
N LYS A 129 -1.88 -14.09 1.42
CA LYS A 129 -3.16 -14.30 2.09
C LYS A 129 -4.17 -13.34 1.47
N ARG A 130 -5.08 -13.89 0.67
CA ARG A 130 -6.19 -13.12 0.10
C ARG A 130 -7.17 -12.74 1.21
N ILE A 131 -7.56 -11.47 1.22
CA ILE A 131 -8.56 -10.93 2.15
C ILE A 131 -9.91 -10.92 1.43
N ASP A 132 -9.97 -10.31 0.25
CA ASP A 132 -11.15 -10.33 -0.62
C ASP A 132 -10.78 -10.28 -2.11
N ARG A 133 -11.69 -9.83 -2.99
CA ARG A 133 -11.42 -9.66 -4.42
C ARG A 133 -10.25 -8.73 -4.72
N HIS A 134 -10.08 -7.65 -3.99
CA HIS A 134 -9.11 -6.59 -4.28
C HIS A 134 -7.96 -6.55 -3.29
N TRP A 135 -8.12 -7.12 -2.10
CA TRP A 135 -7.16 -6.99 -1.01
C TRP A 135 -6.38 -8.26 -0.70
N TYR A 136 -5.07 -8.09 -0.48
CA TYR A 136 -4.13 -9.17 -0.16
C TYR A 136 -3.10 -8.73 0.88
N HIS A 137 -2.80 -9.61 1.82
CA HIS A 137 -1.54 -9.55 2.58
C HIS A 137 -0.47 -10.32 1.81
N ILE A 138 0.71 -9.74 1.66
CA ILE A 138 1.86 -10.35 1.00
C ILE A 138 3.08 -10.26 1.90
N THR A 139 3.85 -11.34 1.99
CA THR A 139 5.18 -11.38 2.60
C THR A 139 6.08 -12.33 1.79
N PRO A 140 7.38 -12.07 1.63
CA PRO A 140 8.36 -13.06 1.21
C PRO A 140 8.24 -14.35 2.01
N LYS A 141 8.49 -15.48 1.35
CA LYS A 141 8.79 -16.73 2.05
C LYS A 141 10.20 -16.63 2.64
N ASP A 142 10.36 -17.04 3.89
CA ASP A 142 11.70 -17.24 4.45
C ASP A 142 12.45 -18.24 3.55
N LYS A 143 13.68 -17.90 3.16
CA LYS A 143 14.57 -18.79 2.40
C LYS A 143 15.20 -19.83 3.32
#